data_AF-A0A6V8P7X5-F1
#
_entry.id   AF-A0A6V8P7X5-F1
#
_cell.length_a   1.000
_cell.length_b   1.000
_cell.length_c   1.000
_cell.angle_alpha   90.00
_cell.angle_beta   90.00
_cell.angle_gamma   90.00
#
_symmetry.space_group_name_H-M   'P 1'
#
loop_
_entity.id
_entity.type
_entity.pdbx_description
1 polymer ?
#
loop_
_entity_poly.entity_id
_entity_poly.type
_entity_poly.pdbx_seq_one_letter_code
_entity_poly.pdbx_strand_id
1 'polypeptide(L)'
;MVCTVGYLYQKGVLQPAELVAGSSGLDNLVSWLHVVEIFDDLSLFHGQEIVFTTAFDVRDDPWQQAELVRELAGRGVSALIVKKGYYLYTISPQMKEAADRHSLPLFSVSVDTDLMALTRSVSRCLLEQQLQRDMASNFLSQLLEGDLAEPVNVAQRVRSLGIPTGIFYFILQVDLGNVKAFLQSSPHSEEIEMARLQSRIAELVQTVFPEHRYPVPLWYRGDNFVLLVPCTDENEETPLTLAEALRQKMEASLVPITATVGMSSCFKNLLKAPRYLKEASLAIEIIRRIKEGDQVTPLSQLQPYSILLSIADGEEARNYVVSLLGPLEAADKQRRGDLLSTLQLFLESDGNVKLTAQKLFVHRNTLRYRLHQIEKLLGHTLDSSAYRFSLQLALYLRNLQSR
;
A
#
# COMPACT_ATOMS: atom_id res chain seq x y z
N MET A 1 -16.36 3.15 4.33
CA MET A 1 -16.38 3.40 5.79
C MET A 1 -16.08 2.08 6.48
N VAL A 2 -15.16 2.09 7.44
CA VAL A 2 -14.82 0.88 8.21
C VAL A 2 -15.95 0.64 9.22
N CYS A 3 -16.34 -0.62 9.41
CA CYS A 3 -17.41 -0.96 10.36
C CYS A 3 -16.78 -1.18 11.73
N THR A 4 -17.21 -0.45 12.75
CA THR A 4 -16.74 -0.63 14.12
C THR A 4 -17.86 -1.15 15.02
N VAL A 5 -17.51 -1.64 16.20
CA VAL A 5 -18.50 -2.06 17.22
C VAL A 5 -19.41 -0.89 17.60
N GLY A 6 -18.83 0.30 17.79
CA GLY A 6 -19.55 1.54 18.09
C GLY A 6 -20.52 1.94 16.98
N TYR A 7 -20.12 1.79 15.72
CA TYR A 7 -21.01 2.04 14.57
C TYR A 7 -22.24 1.12 14.61
N LEU A 8 -22.04 -0.20 14.80
CA LEU A 8 -23.13 -1.18 14.88
C LEU A 8 -24.05 -0.88 16.07
N TYR A 9 -23.48 -0.48 17.21
CA TYR A 9 -24.23 -0.14 18.41
C TYR A 9 -25.07 1.14 18.21
N GLN A 10 -24.47 2.22 17.71
CA GLN A 10 -25.15 3.51 17.49
C GLN A 10 -26.25 3.44 16.42
N LYS A 11 -26.07 2.59 15.40
CA LYS A 11 -27.09 2.32 14.37
C LYS A 11 -28.24 1.44 14.86
N GLY A 12 -28.18 0.96 16.10
CA GLY A 12 -29.17 0.05 16.67
C GLY A 12 -29.10 -1.37 16.11
N VAL A 13 -28.03 -1.72 15.37
CA VAL A 13 -27.88 -3.05 14.76
C VAL A 13 -27.71 -4.13 15.82
N LEU A 14 -27.05 -3.77 16.93
CA LEU A 14 -26.85 -4.66 18.08
C LEU A 14 -28.06 -4.72 19.03
N GLN A 15 -29.14 -3.97 18.83
CA GLN A 15 -30.29 -4.03 19.74
C GLN A 15 -30.93 -5.43 19.70
N PRO A 16 -31.32 -6.01 20.86
CA PRO A 16 -31.43 -5.40 22.19
C PRO A 16 -30.20 -5.59 23.11
N ALA A 17 -29.00 -5.85 22.56
CA ALA A 17 -27.80 -6.06 23.35
C ALA A 17 -27.38 -4.79 24.11
N GLU A 18 -27.15 -4.95 25.41
CA GLU A 18 -26.73 -3.87 26.30
C GLU A 18 -25.23 -3.95 26.55
N LEU A 19 -24.51 -2.84 26.34
CA LEU A 19 -23.10 -2.74 26.68
C LEU A 19 -22.95 -2.74 28.22
N VAL A 20 -22.24 -3.72 28.77
CA VAL A 20 -22.08 -3.89 30.23
C VAL A 20 -20.66 -3.59 30.73
N ALA A 21 -19.64 -3.61 29.86
CA ALA A 21 -18.24 -3.26 30.13
C ALA A 21 -17.45 -3.11 28.81
N GLY A 22 -16.20 -2.66 28.88
CA GLY A 22 -15.26 -2.61 27.75
C GLY A 22 -15.52 -1.47 26.76
N SER A 23 -16.15 -0.38 27.21
CA SER A 23 -16.57 0.73 26.34
C SER A 23 -15.42 1.44 25.59
N SER A 24 -14.19 1.33 26.09
CA SER A 24 -12.99 1.86 25.42
C SER A 24 -12.68 1.16 24.09
N GLY A 25 -13.21 -0.03 23.83
CA GLY A 25 -12.99 -0.77 22.59
C GLY A 25 -14.10 -0.59 21.54
N LEU A 26 -14.97 0.41 21.67
CA LEU A 26 -16.03 0.62 20.67
C LEU A 26 -15.47 0.94 19.27
N ASP A 27 -14.22 1.37 19.16
CA ASP A 27 -13.56 1.61 17.87
C ASP A 27 -12.97 0.34 17.24
N ASN A 28 -13.08 -0.82 17.90
CA ASN A 28 -12.64 -2.10 17.34
C ASN A 28 -13.34 -2.38 16.00
N LEU A 29 -12.56 -2.78 14.99
CA LEU A 29 -13.04 -3.03 13.63
C LEU A 29 -13.77 -4.37 13.52
N VAL A 30 -14.92 -4.38 12.84
CA VAL A 30 -15.74 -5.58 12.67
C VAL A 30 -15.77 -5.98 11.19
N SER A 31 -15.37 -7.22 10.93
CA SER A 31 -15.43 -7.84 9.60
C SER A 31 -16.38 -9.03 9.57
N TRP A 32 -16.62 -9.68 10.73
CA TRP A 32 -17.35 -10.94 10.79
C TRP A 32 -18.12 -11.12 12.10
N LEU A 33 -19.06 -12.07 12.12
CA LEU A 33 -19.76 -12.52 13.32
C LEU A 33 -19.66 -14.04 13.41
N HIS A 34 -19.34 -14.52 14.61
CA HIS A 34 -19.25 -15.94 14.90
C HIS A 34 -20.11 -16.30 16.12
N VAL A 35 -20.83 -17.43 16.04
CA VAL A 35 -21.63 -17.95 17.16
C VAL A 35 -20.90 -19.18 17.70
N VAL A 36 -20.51 -19.14 18.97
CA VAL A 36 -19.68 -20.15 19.63
C VAL A 36 -20.31 -20.57 20.94
N GLU A 37 -20.50 -21.87 21.09
CA GLU A 37 -20.98 -22.46 22.35
C GLU A 37 -19.87 -23.16 23.13
N ILE A 38 -18.84 -23.63 22.42
CA ILE A 38 -17.71 -24.39 22.98
C ILE A 38 -16.41 -23.68 22.58
N PHE A 39 -15.54 -23.42 23.55
CA PHE A 39 -14.27 -22.72 23.38
C PHE A 39 -13.07 -23.69 23.44
N ASP A 40 -13.15 -24.81 22.73
CA ASP A 40 -12.13 -25.87 22.72
C ASP A 40 -10.90 -25.53 21.85
N ASP A 41 -11.13 -24.89 20.71
CA ASP A 41 -10.07 -24.39 19.83
C ASP A 41 -10.27 -22.91 19.48
N LEU A 42 -9.68 -22.05 20.30
CA LEU A 42 -9.68 -20.62 20.05
C LEU A 42 -8.82 -20.22 18.83
N SER A 43 -8.01 -21.11 18.23
CA SER A 43 -7.13 -20.77 17.08
C SER A 43 -7.90 -20.43 15.81
N LEU A 44 -9.20 -20.75 15.82
CA LEU A 44 -10.17 -20.41 14.77
C LEU A 44 -10.49 -18.91 14.70
N PHE A 45 -10.15 -18.13 15.73
CA PHE A 45 -10.29 -16.67 15.70
C PHE A 45 -9.09 -16.04 14.98
N HIS A 46 -9.39 -15.15 14.05
CA HIS A 46 -8.43 -14.47 13.18
C HIS A 46 -8.43 -12.95 13.37
N GLY A 47 -9.29 -12.44 14.26
CA GLY A 47 -9.42 -11.04 14.63
C GLY A 47 -10.57 -10.35 13.88
N GLN A 48 -11.05 -9.24 14.43
CA GLN A 48 -12.17 -8.44 13.89
C GLN A 48 -13.55 -9.13 13.94
N GLU A 49 -13.69 -10.21 14.71
CA GLU A 49 -14.99 -10.87 14.89
C GLU A 49 -15.80 -10.30 16.06
N ILE A 50 -17.12 -10.33 15.92
CA ILE A 50 -18.03 -10.32 17.05
C ILE A 50 -18.33 -11.77 17.43
N VAL A 51 -18.05 -12.14 18.67
CA VAL A 51 -18.36 -13.48 19.19
C VAL A 51 -19.66 -13.44 19.95
N PHE A 52 -20.59 -14.30 19.57
CA PHE A 52 -21.81 -14.55 20.31
C PHE A 52 -21.71 -15.89 21.04
N THR A 53 -22.09 -15.94 22.31
CA THR A 53 -22.06 -17.17 23.10
C THR A 53 -23.10 -17.18 24.23
N THR A 54 -23.48 -18.37 24.70
CA THR A 54 -24.15 -18.52 26.01
C THR A 54 -23.17 -18.58 27.18
N ALA A 55 -21.87 -18.58 26.90
CA ALA A 55 -20.77 -18.73 27.85
C ALA A 55 -20.89 -20.00 28.71
N PHE A 56 -21.40 -21.08 28.11
CA PHE A 56 -21.65 -22.34 28.81
C PHE A 56 -20.41 -22.90 29.51
N ASP A 57 -19.26 -22.91 28.85
CA ASP A 57 -18.03 -23.52 29.36
C ASP A 57 -17.50 -22.84 30.63
N VAL A 58 -17.68 -21.52 30.73
CA VAL A 58 -17.13 -20.69 31.82
C VAL A 58 -18.20 -20.26 32.83
N ARG A 59 -19.40 -20.84 32.78
CA ARG A 59 -20.57 -20.37 33.53
C ARG A 59 -20.39 -20.38 35.06
N ASP A 60 -19.59 -21.32 35.57
CA ASP A 60 -19.47 -21.61 37.01
C ASP A 60 -18.23 -20.93 37.66
N ASP A 61 -17.31 -20.36 36.86
CA ASP A 61 -16.03 -19.83 37.36
C ASP A 61 -15.76 -18.39 36.87
N PRO A 62 -15.88 -17.38 37.76
CA PRO A 62 -15.58 -15.98 37.42
C PRO A 62 -14.16 -15.73 36.89
N TRP A 63 -13.18 -16.53 37.30
CA TRP A 63 -11.80 -16.39 36.82
C TRP A 63 -11.66 -16.92 35.39
N GLN A 64 -12.31 -18.04 35.06
CA GLN A 64 -12.36 -18.53 33.68
C GLN A 64 -13.11 -17.57 32.75
N GLN A 65 -14.12 -16.86 33.25
CA GLN A 65 -14.80 -15.80 32.48
C GLN A 65 -13.85 -14.63 32.18
N ALA A 66 -13.08 -14.19 33.17
CA ALA A 66 -12.06 -13.15 32.97
C ALA A 66 -10.96 -13.61 32.01
N GLU A 67 -10.56 -14.87 32.11
CA GLU A 67 -9.55 -15.47 31.24
C GLU A 67 -10.02 -15.58 29.79
N LEU A 68 -11.27 -16.01 29.56
CA LEU A 68 -11.89 -16.01 28.23
C LEU A 68 -11.82 -14.63 27.57
N VAL A 69 -12.16 -13.58 28.32
CA VAL A 69 -12.07 -12.19 27.82
C VAL A 69 -10.64 -11.82 27.46
N ARG A 70 -9.67 -12.14 28.32
CA ARG A 70 -8.25 -11.89 28.07
C ARG A 70 -7.78 -12.60 26.80
N GLU A 71 -8.18 -13.86 26.60
CA GLU A 71 -7.77 -14.66 25.46
C GLU A 71 -8.40 -14.20 24.15
N LEU A 72 -9.71 -13.89 24.14
CA LEU A 72 -10.39 -13.35 22.97
C LEU A 72 -9.81 -11.98 22.58
N ALA A 73 -9.60 -11.10 23.56
CA ALA A 73 -8.96 -9.81 23.32
C ALA A 73 -7.54 -9.97 22.76
N GLY A 74 -6.76 -10.91 23.31
CA GLY A 74 -5.41 -11.22 22.82
C GLY A 74 -5.37 -11.75 21.38
N ARG A 75 -6.49 -12.27 20.86
CA ARG A 75 -6.65 -12.72 19.47
C ARG A 75 -7.26 -11.67 18.55
N GLY A 76 -7.54 -10.47 19.05
CA GLY A 76 -8.10 -9.37 18.28
C GLY A 76 -9.61 -9.49 18.02
N VAL A 77 -10.32 -10.30 18.81
CA VAL A 77 -11.80 -10.30 18.81
C VAL A 77 -12.29 -8.90 19.15
N SER A 78 -13.32 -8.44 18.44
CA SER A 78 -13.76 -7.05 18.51
C SER A 78 -14.86 -6.79 19.51
N ALA A 79 -15.74 -7.75 19.74
CA ALA A 79 -16.71 -7.68 20.82
C ALA A 79 -17.17 -9.08 21.24
N LEU A 80 -17.62 -9.20 22.50
CA LEU A 80 -18.23 -10.41 23.04
C LEU A 80 -19.68 -10.12 23.43
N ILE A 81 -20.61 -10.89 22.88
CA ILE A 81 -22.04 -10.83 23.22
C ILE A 81 -22.41 -12.10 23.98
N VAL A 82 -22.83 -11.94 25.24
CA VAL A 82 -23.22 -13.05 26.12
C VAL A 82 -24.73 -13.11 26.27
N LYS A 83 -25.32 -14.26 25.91
CA LYS A 83 -26.73 -14.55 26.15
C LYS A 83 -26.94 -15.08 27.57
N LYS A 84 -27.53 -14.23 28.42
CA LYS A 84 -27.83 -14.58 29.81
C LYS A 84 -29.10 -15.42 29.90
N GLY A 85 -29.18 -16.28 30.90
CA GLY A 85 -30.42 -16.95 31.32
C GLY A 85 -30.60 -18.42 30.92
N TYR A 86 -29.69 -19.00 30.14
CA TYR A 86 -29.63 -20.47 29.93
C TYR A 86 -28.69 -21.15 30.92
N TYR A 87 -27.47 -20.62 31.05
CA TYR A 87 -26.40 -21.22 31.84
C TYR A 87 -25.71 -20.20 32.74
N LEU A 88 -25.52 -18.99 32.23
CA LEU A 88 -25.00 -17.86 32.97
C LEU A 88 -26.12 -16.84 33.23
N TYR A 89 -26.51 -16.67 34.49
CA TYR A 89 -27.58 -15.73 34.86
C TYR A 89 -27.07 -14.30 35.06
N THR A 90 -25.83 -14.15 35.51
CA THR A 90 -25.19 -12.84 35.75
C THR A 90 -23.75 -12.85 35.24
N ILE A 91 -23.36 -11.79 34.52
CA ILE A 91 -21.97 -11.55 34.15
C ILE A 91 -21.21 -11.11 35.40
N SER A 92 -20.17 -11.87 35.77
CA SER A 92 -19.40 -11.61 36.99
C SER A 92 -18.65 -10.27 36.94
N PRO A 93 -18.38 -9.64 38.10
CA PRO A 93 -17.53 -8.45 38.17
C PRO A 93 -16.15 -8.67 37.56
N GLN A 94 -15.57 -9.87 37.71
CA GLN A 94 -14.27 -10.25 37.17
C GLN A 94 -14.25 -10.22 35.64
N MET A 95 -15.31 -10.73 35.01
CA MET A 95 -15.44 -10.69 33.55
C MET A 95 -15.56 -9.25 33.03
N LYS A 96 -16.32 -8.40 33.75
CA LYS A 96 -16.45 -6.97 33.39
C LYS A 96 -15.13 -6.21 33.54
N GLU A 97 -14.43 -6.42 34.65
CA GLU A 97 -13.13 -5.78 34.89
C GLU A 97 -12.09 -6.22 33.84
N ALA A 98 -12.09 -7.49 33.46
CA ALA A 98 -11.25 -7.98 32.36
C ALA A 98 -11.60 -7.30 31.03
N ALA A 99 -12.89 -7.11 30.74
CA ALA A 99 -13.36 -6.46 29.53
C ALA A 99 -12.93 -4.99 29.46
N ASP A 100 -13.04 -4.27 30.57
CA ASP A 100 -12.54 -2.90 30.69
C ASP A 100 -11.00 -2.84 30.55
N ARG A 101 -10.29 -3.73 31.24
CA ARG A 101 -8.81 -3.79 31.21
C ARG A 101 -8.27 -4.07 29.82
N HIS A 102 -8.92 -4.94 29.06
CA HIS A 102 -8.49 -5.35 27.73
C HIS A 102 -9.18 -4.59 26.60
N SER A 103 -10.01 -3.59 26.90
CA SER A 103 -10.77 -2.82 25.91
C SER A 103 -11.56 -3.72 24.95
N LEU A 104 -12.22 -4.76 25.49
CA LEU A 104 -13.10 -5.65 24.73
C LEU A 104 -14.56 -5.33 25.07
N PRO A 105 -15.33 -4.69 24.17
CA PRO A 105 -16.75 -4.42 24.38
C PRO A 105 -17.50 -5.70 24.74
N LEU A 106 -18.07 -5.71 25.94
CA LEU A 106 -18.84 -6.82 26.47
C LEU A 106 -20.31 -6.42 26.48
N PHE A 107 -21.11 -7.14 25.70
CA PHE A 107 -22.55 -6.95 25.62
C PHE A 107 -23.30 -8.10 26.28
N SER A 108 -24.49 -7.81 26.79
CA SER A 108 -25.39 -8.81 27.33
C SER A 108 -26.75 -8.74 26.66
N VAL A 109 -27.30 -9.91 26.32
CA VAL A 109 -28.66 -10.05 25.80
C VAL A 109 -29.49 -10.96 26.72
N SER A 110 -30.80 -10.76 26.72
CA SER A 110 -31.73 -11.59 27.50
C SER A 110 -31.96 -12.96 26.86
N VAL A 111 -32.48 -13.91 27.64
CA VAL A 111 -32.82 -15.27 27.18
C VAL A 111 -33.85 -15.25 26.04
N ASP A 112 -34.78 -14.28 26.10
CA ASP A 112 -35.87 -14.11 25.13
C ASP A 112 -35.42 -13.44 23.82
N THR A 113 -34.16 -12.98 23.76
CA THR A 113 -33.63 -12.37 22.55
C THR A 113 -33.53 -13.40 21.42
N ASP A 114 -34.18 -13.11 20.30
CA ASP A 114 -34.04 -13.89 19.06
C ASP A 114 -32.63 -13.67 18.48
N LEU A 115 -31.76 -14.63 18.78
CA LEU A 115 -30.40 -14.64 18.28
C LEU A 115 -30.34 -14.68 16.76
N MET A 116 -31.26 -15.40 16.10
CA MET A 116 -31.25 -15.47 14.64
C MET A 116 -31.55 -14.11 14.03
N ALA A 117 -32.48 -13.35 14.62
CA ALA A 117 -32.78 -11.98 14.19
C ALA A 117 -31.59 -11.05 14.40
N LEU A 118 -30.93 -11.12 15.56
CA LEU A 118 -29.74 -10.31 15.85
C LEU A 118 -28.59 -10.64 14.89
N THR A 119 -28.27 -11.93 14.72
CA THR A 119 -27.23 -12.40 13.79
C THR A 119 -27.54 -11.95 12.35
N ARG A 120 -28.79 -12.11 11.88
CA ARG A 120 -29.20 -11.63 10.55
C ARG A 120 -29.06 -10.11 10.41
N SER A 121 -29.40 -9.35 11.44
CA SER A 121 -29.28 -7.89 11.45
C SER A 121 -27.82 -7.47 11.29
N VAL A 122 -26.92 -8.06 12.08
CA VAL A 122 -25.48 -7.81 12.00
C VAL A 122 -24.91 -8.25 10.66
N SER A 123 -25.17 -9.49 10.22
CA SER A 123 -24.68 -9.99 8.93
C SER A 123 -25.15 -9.15 7.75
N ARG A 124 -26.43 -8.71 7.75
CA ARG A 124 -26.95 -7.81 6.70
C ARG A 124 -26.23 -6.47 6.71
N CYS A 125 -26.02 -5.87 7.88
CA CYS A 125 -25.29 -4.61 7.98
C CYS A 125 -23.85 -4.75 7.49
N LEU A 126 -23.15 -5.83 7.88
CA LEU A 126 -21.79 -6.10 7.42
C LEU A 126 -21.74 -6.29 5.90
N LEU A 127 -22.66 -7.07 5.34
CA LEU A 127 -22.77 -7.29 3.90
C LEU A 127 -23.07 -5.99 3.14
N GLU A 128 -24.00 -5.17 3.63
CA GLU A 128 -24.30 -3.86 3.04
C GLU A 128 -23.07 -2.94 3.06
N GLN A 129 -22.33 -2.90 4.16
CA GLN A 129 -21.09 -2.13 4.26
C GLN A 129 -20.02 -2.65 3.29
N GLN A 130 -19.87 -3.96 3.17
CA GLN A 130 -18.93 -4.58 2.24
C GLN A 130 -19.30 -4.27 0.78
N LEU A 131 -20.57 -4.47 0.41
CA LEU A 131 -21.06 -4.18 -0.92
C LEU A 131 -20.87 -2.69 -1.28
N GLN A 132 -21.12 -1.76 -0.35
CA GLN A 132 -20.85 -0.34 -0.56
C GLN A 132 -19.35 -0.05 -0.79
N ARG A 133 -18.45 -0.71 -0.05
CA ARG A 133 -17.00 -0.60 -0.28
C ARG A 133 -16.61 -1.14 -1.65
N ASP A 134 -17.15 -2.30 -2.04
CA ASP A 134 -16.86 -2.93 -3.32
C ASP A 134 -17.37 -2.08 -4.49
N MET A 135 -18.58 -1.53 -4.39
CA MET A 135 -19.12 -0.59 -5.38
C MET A 135 -18.27 0.68 -5.48
N ALA A 136 -17.84 1.23 -4.34
CA ALA A 136 -16.97 2.40 -4.32
C ALA A 136 -15.61 2.12 -4.97
N SER A 137 -15.00 0.99 -4.61
CA SER A 137 -13.74 0.50 -5.19
C SER A 137 -13.86 0.33 -6.70
N ASN A 138 -14.90 -0.39 -7.17
CA ASN A 138 -15.15 -0.62 -8.59
C ASN A 138 -15.37 0.69 -9.37
N PHE A 139 -16.13 1.64 -8.81
CA PHE A 139 -16.32 2.94 -9.45
C PHE A 139 -15.01 3.74 -9.57
N LEU A 140 -14.17 3.72 -8.53
CA LEU A 140 -12.89 4.42 -8.54
C LEU A 140 -11.89 3.78 -9.51
N SER A 141 -11.89 2.45 -9.60
CA SER A 141 -11.16 1.72 -10.63
C SER A 141 -11.60 2.13 -12.04
N GLN A 142 -12.92 2.16 -12.33
CA GLN A 142 -13.44 2.62 -13.63
C GLN A 142 -13.07 4.07 -13.94
N LEU A 143 -13.18 4.97 -12.95
CA LEU A 143 -12.80 6.38 -13.07
C LEU A 143 -11.33 6.54 -13.47
N LEU A 144 -10.44 5.72 -12.90
CA LEU A 144 -9.01 5.76 -13.13
C LEU A 144 -8.56 5.02 -14.39
N GLU A 145 -9.31 4.01 -14.84
CA GLU A 145 -9.03 3.34 -16.11
C GLU A 145 -9.58 4.12 -17.30
N GLY A 146 -10.47 5.08 -17.04
CA GLY A 146 -11.14 5.87 -18.07
C GLY A 146 -12.27 5.09 -18.75
N ASP A 147 -12.70 3.97 -18.16
CA ASP A 147 -13.76 3.09 -18.66
C ASP A 147 -15.13 3.45 -18.08
N LEU A 148 -15.43 4.74 -18.05
CA LEU A 148 -16.72 5.23 -17.57
C LEU A 148 -17.72 5.20 -18.73
N ALA A 149 -18.63 4.22 -18.69
CA ALA A 149 -19.71 4.07 -19.67
C ALA A 149 -20.57 5.34 -19.83
N GLU A 150 -20.73 6.16 -18.78
CA GLU A 150 -21.49 7.42 -18.82
C GLU A 150 -20.85 8.54 -17.98
N PRO A 151 -20.37 9.64 -18.60
CA PRO A 151 -19.75 10.78 -17.89
C PRO A 151 -20.71 11.58 -17.00
N VAL A 152 -22.02 11.52 -17.25
CA VAL A 152 -23.02 12.46 -16.70
C VAL A 152 -23.20 12.32 -15.18
N ASN A 153 -22.88 11.15 -14.60
CA ASN A 153 -23.10 10.87 -13.18
C ASN A 153 -21.83 10.83 -12.31
N VAL A 154 -20.64 11.08 -12.89
CA VAL A 154 -19.37 10.95 -12.17
C VAL A 154 -19.31 11.91 -10.98
N ALA A 155 -19.68 13.18 -11.17
CA ALA A 155 -19.64 14.17 -10.09
C ALA A 155 -20.62 13.82 -8.94
N GLN A 156 -21.79 13.25 -9.26
CA GLN A 156 -22.75 12.82 -8.24
C GLN A 156 -22.25 11.59 -7.48
N ARG A 157 -21.69 10.60 -8.19
CA ARG A 157 -21.09 9.41 -7.57
C ARG A 157 -19.90 9.74 -6.69
N VAL A 158 -18.96 10.55 -7.18
CA VAL A 158 -17.81 11.06 -6.40
C VAL A 158 -18.28 11.72 -5.10
N ARG A 159 -19.29 12.60 -5.17
CA ARG A 159 -19.87 13.23 -3.98
C ARG A 159 -20.53 12.21 -3.02
N SER A 160 -21.23 11.20 -3.54
CA SER A 160 -21.83 10.15 -2.71
C SER A 160 -20.80 9.29 -1.97
N LEU A 161 -19.55 9.23 -2.46
CA LEU A 161 -18.44 8.55 -1.81
C LEU A 161 -17.69 9.44 -0.80
N GLY A 162 -18.15 10.68 -0.58
CA GLY A 162 -17.49 11.64 0.32
C GLY A 162 -16.21 12.25 -0.25
N ILE A 163 -15.97 12.09 -1.56
CA ILE A 163 -14.81 12.67 -2.24
C ILE A 163 -15.17 14.11 -2.66
N PRO A 164 -14.45 15.13 -2.16
CA PRO A 164 -14.79 16.52 -2.46
C PRO A 164 -14.49 16.90 -3.92
N THR A 165 -15.31 17.78 -4.49
CA THR A 165 -15.07 18.31 -5.84
C THR A 165 -14.52 19.73 -5.79
N GLY A 166 -13.67 20.11 -6.74
CA GLY A 166 -13.15 21.48 -6.85
C GLY A 166 -11.84 21.75 -6.07
N ILE A 167 -11.29 20.73 -5.41
CA ILE A 167 -9.95 20.76 -4.81
C ILE A 167 -8.93 20.05 -5.71
N PHE A 168 -7.65 20.16 -5.37
CA PHE A 168 -6.59 19.42 -6.03
C PHE A 168 -6.45 18.01 -5.44
N TYR A 169 -5.93 17.11 -6.26
CA TYR A 169 -5.61 15.74 -5.96
C TYR A 169 -4.26 15.38 -6.55
N PHE A 170 -3.57 14.41 -5.97
CA PHE A 170 -2.49 13.69 -6.61
C PHE A 170 -2.69 12.18 -6.42
N ILE A 171 -2.10 11.39 -7.30
CA ILE A 171 -2.16 9.94 -7.25
C ILE A 171 -0.81 9.41 -6.76
N LEU A 172 -0.89 8.55 -5.76
CA LEU A 172 0.22 7.67 -5.38
C LEU A 172 -0.11 6.27 -5.86
N GLN A 173 0.78 5.69 -6.64
CA GLN A 173 0.79 4.26 -6.87
C GLN A 173 1.94 3.67 -6.06
N VAL A 174 1.66 2.60 -5.33
CA VAL A 174 2.65 1.92 -4.51
C VAL A 174 2.79 0.50 -5.02
N ASP A 175 4.02 0.15 -5.33
CA ASP A 175 4.45 -1.19 -5.69
C ASP A 175 5.17 -1.83 -4.50
N LEU A 176 4.70 -3.01 -4.11
CA LEU A 176 5.23 -3.74 -2.97
C LEU A 176 6.25 -4.78 -3.42
N GLY A 177 7.50 -4.62 -2.97
CA GLY A 177 8.54 -5.61 -3.15
C GLY A 177 8.46 -6.74 -2.12
N ASN A 178 9.02 -7.91 -2.46
CA ASN A 178 9.11 -9.08 -1.57
C ASN A 178 7.79 -9.69 -1.08
N VAL A 179 6.62 -9.27 -1.59
CA VAL A 179 5.32 -9.80 -1.16
C VAL A 179 5.23 -11.31 -1.31
N LYS A 180 5.60 -11.87 -2.47
CA LYS A 180 5.54 -13.33 -2.68
C LYS A 180 6.39 -14.12 -1.69
N ALA A 181 7.59 -13.64 -1.40
CA ALA A 181 8.47 -14.28 -0.42
C ALA A 181 7.88 -14.19 1.00
N PHE A 182 7.25 -13.06 1.34
CA PHE A 182 6.53 -12.88 2.59
C PHE A 182 5.35 -13.86 2.71
N LEU A 183 4.47 -13.94 1.71
CA LEU A 183 3.31 -14.83 1.71
C LEU A 183 3.72 -16.31 1.82
N GLN A 184 4.77 -16.73 1.12
CA GLN A 184 5.27 -18.11 1.15
C GLN A 184 5.95 -18.49 2.47
N SER A 185 6.41 -17.50 3.25
CA SER A 185 7.03 -17.73 4.56
C SER A 185 6.01 -17.87 5.69
N SER A 186 4.75 -17.49 5.46
CA SER A 186 3.68 -17.52 6.46
C SER A 186 3.07 -18.93 6.59
N PRO A 187 2.68 -19.35 7.81
CA PRO A 187 2.02 -20.64 8.06
C PRO A 187 0.54 -20.69 7.63
N HIS A 188 -0.02 -19.55 7.22
CA HIS A 188 -1.41 -19.40 6.78
C HIS A 188 -1.53 -19.40 5.26
N SER A 189 -2.75 -19.59 4.73
CA SER A 189 -2.99 -19.50 3.29
C SER A 189 -2.69 -18.09 2.75
N GLU A 190 -2.20 -18.00 1.51
CA GLU A 190 -1.87 -16.73 0.84
C GLU A 190 -3.02 -15.72 0.85
N GLU A 191 -4.27 -16.18 0.68
CA GLU A 191 -5.46 -15.30 0.68
C GLU A 191 -5.65 -14.57 2.02
N ILE A 192 -5.49 -15.29 3.14
CA ILE A 192 -5.63 -14.73 4.50
C ILE A 192 -4.51 -13.71 4.77
N GLU A 193 -3.28 -14.05 4.42
CA GLU A 193 -2.12 -13.18 4.63
C GLU A 193 -2.20 -11.91 3.77
N MET A 194 -2.71 -12.03 2.54
CA MET A 194 -3.02 -10.87 1.71
C MET A 194 -4.09 -9.98 2.33
N ALA A 195 -5.20 -10.55 2.84
CA ALA A 195 -6.24 -9.75 3.51
C ALA A 195 -5.72 -9.02 4.75
N ARG A 196 -4.82 -9.65 5.52
CA ARG A 196 -4.13 -9.03 6.67
C ARG A 196 -3.21 -7.90 6.24
N LEU A 197 -2.40 -8.12 5.20
CA LEU A 197 -1.52 -7.09 4.64
C LEU A 197 -2.32 -5.89 4.15
N GLN A 198 -3.41 -6.13 3.42
CA GLN A 198 -4.33 -5.09 2.96
C GLN A 198 -4.89 -4.27 4.13
N SER A 199 -5.36 -4.93 5.18
CA SER A 199 -5.88 -4.26 6.39
C SER A 199 -4.84 -3.37 7.06
N ARG A 200 -3.61 -3.88 7.22
CA ARG A 200 -2.48 -3.12 7.80
C ARG A 200 -2.10 -1.91 6.95
N ILE A 201 -2.10 -2.05 5.62
CA ILE A 201 -1.86 -0.92 4.71
C ILE A 201 -2.95 0.13 4.87
N ALA A 202 -4.22 -0.27 4.94
CA ALA A 202 -5.33 0.66 5.13
C ALA A 202 -5.21 1.45 6.45
N GLU A 203 -4.78 0.80 7.54
CA GLU A 203 -4.50 1.45 8.83
C GLU A 203 -3.32 2.42 8.75
N LEU A 204 -2.23 2.03 8.09
CA LEU A 204 -1.07 2.89 7.88
C LEU A 204 -1.42 4.15 7.11
N VAL A 205 -2.21 4.01 6.04
CA VAL A 205 -2.72 5.14 5.26
C VAL A 205 -3.50 6.10 6.17
N GLN A 206 -4.42 5.59 6.99
CA GLN A 206 -5.15 6.44 7.94
C GLN A 206 -4.22 7.15 8.93
N THR A 207 -3.12 6.51 9.34
CA THR A 207 -2.15 7.08 10.28
C THR A 207 -1.18 8.08 9.62
N VAL A 208 -0.94 8.01 8.31
CA VAL A 208 -0.09 8.96 7.56
C VAL A 208 -0.87 10.20 7.14
N PHE A 209 -2.17 10.01 6.89
CA PHE A 209 -3.09 11.07 6.53
C PHE A 209 -4.09 11.39 7.67
N PRO A 210 -3.65 11.56 8.95
CA PRO A 210 -4.55 11.56 10.10
C PRO A 210 -5.36 12.85 10.30
N GLU A 211 -5.19 13.85 9.42
CA GLU A 211 -5.88 15.15 9.54
C GLU A 211 -6.44 15.68 8.21
N HIS A 212 -6.67 14.83 7.21
CA HIS A 212 -7.43 15.30 6.06
C HIS A 212 -8.90 15.43 6.42
N ARG A 213 -9.45 16.61 6.17
CA ARG A 213 -10.89 16.91 6.18
C ARG A 213 -11.72 15.96 5.28
N TYR A 214 -11.06 15.10 4.50
CA TYR A 214 -11.63 14.23 3.49
C TYR A 214 -10.95 12.85 3.52
N PRO A 215 -11.71 11.76 3.29
CA PRO A 215 -11.15 10.42 3.22
C PRO A 215 -10.12 10.30 2.09
N VAL A 216 -9.03 9.57 2.33
CA VAL A 216 -8.05 9.18 1.31
C VAL A 216 -8.47 7.84 0.71
N PRO A 217 -9.04 7.82 -0.49
CA PRO A 217 -9.58 6.60 -1.03
C PRO A 217 -8.41 5.69 -1.53
N LEU A 218 -8.45 4.40 -1.18
CA LEU A 218 -7.41 3.37 -1.40
C LEU A 218 -8.01 2.14 -2.11
N TRP A 219 -7.30 1.60 -3.09
CA TRP A 219 -7.68 0.36 -3.81
C TRP A 219 -6.47 -0.46 -4.25
N TYR A 220 -6.72 -1.73 -4.51
CA TYR A 220 -5.73 -2.71 -4.94
C TYR A 220 -5.87 -2.99 -6.44
N ARG A 221 -4.75 -3.08 -7.16
CA ARG A 221 -4.67 -3.40 -8.58
C ARG A 221 -3.51 -4.37 -8.82
N GLY A 222 -3.82 -5.66 -8.86
CA GLY A 222 -2.81 -6.71 -8.86
C GLY A 222 -1.95 -6.59 -7.60
N ASP A 223 -0.63 -6.52 -7.77
CA ASP A 223 0.34 -6.37 -6.67
C ASP A 223 0.55 -4.90 -6.22
N ASN A 224 -0.08 -3.95 -6.90
CA ASN A 224 0.03 -2.53 -6.59
C ASN A 224 -1.20 -2.06 -5.82
N PHE A 225 -1.05 -0.98 -5.07
CA PHE A 225 -2.19 -0.23 -4.56
C PHE A 225 -2.08 1.24 -4.93
N VAL A 226 -3.23 1.89 -5.05
CA VAL A 226 -3.35 3.24 -5.57
C VAL A 226 -4.14 4.08 -4.58
N LEU A 227 -3.65 5.29 -4.30
CA LEU A 227 -4.28 6.28 -3.46
C LEU A 227 -4.62 7.52 -4.27
N LEU A 228 -5.81 8.04 -4.05
CA LEU A 228 -6.21 9.38 -4.52
C LEU A 228 -6.14 10.35 -3.34
N VAL A 229 -5.09 11.15 -3.27
CA VAL A 229 -4.83 11.97 -2.09
C VAL A 229 -5.27 13.42 -2.35
N PRO A 230 -6.18 13.99 -1.53
CA PRO A 230 -6.57 15.39 -1.65
C PRO A 230 -5.43 16.32 -1.22
N CYS A 231 -5.22 17.41 -1.94
CA CYS A 231 -4.25 18.44 -1.59
C CYS A 231 -4.84 19.86 -1.74
N THR A 232 -4.22 20.82 -1.06
CA THR A 232 -4.72 22.20 -0.97
C THR A 232 -4.35 23.07 -2.16
N ASP A 233 -3.23 22.76 -2.83
CA ASP A 233 -2.69 23.54 -3.93
C ASP A 233 -2.00 22.65 -4.97
N GLU A 234 -1.39 23.30 -5.97
CA GLU A 234 -0.66 22.65 -7.06
C GLU A 234 0.83 22.40 -6.72
N ASN A 235 1.31 22.82 -5.55
CA ASN A 235 2.72 22.66 -5.18
C ASN A 235 3.03 21.18 -4.88
N GLU A 236 4.12 20.67 -5.47
CA GLU A 236 4.56 19.27 -5.31
C GLU A 236 5.32 19.01 -3.99
N GLU A 237 5.75 20.04 -3.24
CA GLU A 237 6.49 19.85 -1.97
C GLU A 237 5.68 19.09 -0.90
N THR A 238 4.41 19.47 -0.71
CA THR A 238 3.54 18.81 0.29
C THR A 238 3.19 17.37 -0.12
N PRO A 239 2.75 17.10 -1.37
CA PRO A 239 2.57 15.74 -1.88
C PRO A 239 3.81 14.84 -1.70
N LEU A 240 5.01 15.35 -2.02
CA LEU A 240 6.25 14.59 -1.89
C LEU A 240 6.54 14.22 -0.43
N THR A 241 6.36 15.18 0.49
CA THR A 241 6.55 14.94 1.94
C THR A 241 5.60 13.87 2.46
N LEU A 242 4.33 13.90 2.02
CA LEU A 242 3.32 12.92 2.42
C LEU A 242 3.62 11.53 1.85
N ALA A 243 4.05 11.46 0.59
CA ALA A 243 4.42 10.21 -0.06
C ALA A 243 5.63 9.55 0.63
N GLU A 244 6.62 10.35 1.04
CA GLU A 244 7.79 9.85 1.77
C GLU A 244 7.43 9.39 3.18
N ALA A 245 6.55 10.13 3.88
CA ALA A 245 6.01 9.70 5.16
C ALA A 245 5.25 8.37 5.05
N LEU A 246 4.47 8.17 3.97
CA LEU A 246 3.80 6.89 3.70
C LEU A 246 4.81 5.76 3.53
N ARG A 247 5.82 5.96 2.66
CA ARG A 247 6.87 4.97 2.40
C ARG A 247 7.60 4.58 3.69
N GLN A 248 8.05 5.56 4.48
CA GLN A 248 8.78 5.31 5.74
C GLN A 248 7.96 4.54 6.76
N LYS A 249 6.67 4.87 6.92
CA LYS A 249 5.80 4.10 7.83
C LYS A 249 5.58 2.68 7.35
N MET A 250 5.45 2.49 6.04
CA MET A 250 5.34 1.14 5.46
C MET A 250 6.60 0.32 5.67
N GLU A 251 7.78 0.88 5.41
CA GLU A 251 9.06 0.21 5.64
C GLU A 251 9.22 -0.21 7.11
N ALA A 252 8.92 0.70 8.05
CA ALA A 252 9.01 0.42 9.48
C ALA A 252 8.01 -0.64 9.96
N SER A 253 6.84 -0.71 9.33
CA SER A 253 5.74 -1.55 9.82
C SER A 253 5.63 -2.89 9.09
N LEU A 254 6.05 -2.98 7.83
CA LEU A 254 5.74 -4.12 6.94
C LEU A 254 6.96 -5.01 6.63
N VAL A 255 8.02 -4.99 7.45
CA VAL A 255 9.22 -5.82 7.26
C VAL A 255 8.87 -7.29 6.96
N PRO A 256 9.42 -7.94 5.91
CA PRO A 256 10.50 -7.50 5.00
C PRO A 256 10.03 -6.90 3.66
N ILE A 257 8.78 -6.41 3.58
CA ILE A 257 8.19 -5.81 2.37
C ILE A 257 8.81 -4.43 2.14
N THR A 258 9.25 -4.16 0.91
CA THR A 258 9.70 -2.83 0.48
C THR A 258 8.59 -2.10 -0.29
N ALA A 259 8.63 -0.76 -0.31
CA ALA A 259 7.58 0.04 -0.96
C ALA A 259 8.21 1.03 -1.94
N THR A 260 7.95 0.85 -3.24
CA THR A 260 8.32 1.81 -4.28
C THR A 260 7.10 2.64 -4.65
N VAL A 261 7.20 3.96 -4.60
CA VAL A 261 6.05 4.86 -4.75
C VAL A 261 6.23 5.75 -5.98
N GLY A 262 5.36 5.60 -6.96
CA GLY A 262 5.21 6.54 -8.07
C GLY A 262 4.19 7.62 -7.74
N MET A 263 4.54 8.88 -8.00
CA MET A 263 3.69 10.02 -7.72
C MET A 263 3.35 10.80 -9.01
N SER A 264 2.07 11.12 -9.19
CA SER A 264 1.60 12.01 -10.25
C SER A 264 1.74 13.48 -9.84
N SER A 265 1.67 14.39 -10.82
CA SER A 265 1.45 15.81 -10.51
C SER A 265 0.03 16.05 -9.97
N CYS A 266 -0.18 17.23 -9.37
CA CYS A 266 -1.47 17.65 -8.82
C CYS A 266 -2.50 17.97 -9.92
N PHE A 267 -3.78 17.70 -9.67
CA PHE A 267 -4.89 17.92 -10.62
C PHE A 267 -6.24 18.13 -9.95
N LYS A 268 -7.13 18.94 -10.56
CA LYS A 268 -8.49 19.19 -10.02
C LYS A 268 -9.59 18.32 -10.60
N ASN A 269 -9.51 18.05 -11.90
CA ASN A 269 -10.59 17.36 -12.60
C ASN A 269 -10.40 15.84 -12.51
N LEU A 270 -11.22 15.18 -11.69
CA LEU A 270 -11.19 13.74 -11.50
C LEU A 270 -11.43 12.93 -12.79
N LEU A 271 -12.06 13.51 -13.83
CA LEU A 271 -12.16 12.85 -15.14
C LEU A 271 -10.79 12.72 -15.84
N LYS A 272 -9.80 13.51 -15.43
CA LYS A 272 -8.41 13.38 -15.91
C LYS A 272 -7.60 12.38 -15.09
N ALA A 273 -8.15 11.80 -14.02
CA ALA A 273 -7.43 10.87 -13.16
C ALA A 273 -6.75 9.70 -13.93
N PRO A 274 -7.28 9.16 -15.05
CA PRO A 274 -6.57 8.17 -15.85
C PRO A 274 -5.22 8.63 -16.39
N ARG A 275 -5.11 9.90 -16.77
CA ARG A 275 -3.84 10.48 -17.21
C ARG A 275 -2.84 10.53 -16.06
N TYR A 276 -3.26 11.00 -14.89
CA TYR A 276 -2.39 11.13 -13.72
C TYR A 276 -2.04 9.77 -13.10
N LEU A 277 -2.91 8.77 -13.22
CA LEU A 277 -2.56 7.39 -12.89
C LEU A 277 -1.45 6.88 -13.82
N LYS A 278 -1.55 7.14 -15.13
CA LYS A 278 -0.45 6.81 -16.07
C LYS A 278 0.85 7.49 -15.68
N GLU A 279 0.82 8.73 -15.19
CA GLU A 279 2.02 9.43 -14.72
C GLU A 279 2.66 8.69 -13.53
N ALA A 280 1.87 8.32 -12.52
CA ALA A 280 2.35 7.54 -11.37
C ALA A 280 2.84 6.13 -11.77
N SER A 281 2.14 5.45 -12.68
CA SER A 281 2.53 4.13 -13.20
C SER A 281 3.87 4.21 -13.96
N LEU A 282 4.06 5.23 -14.80
CA LEU A 282 5.30 5.43 -15.55
C LEU A 282 6.48 5.68 -14.61
N ALA A 283 6.29 6.43 -13.53
CA ALA A 283 7.33 6.63 -12.53
C ALA A 283 7.80 5.28 -11.95
N ILE A 284 6.88 4.41 -11.52
CA ILE A 284 7.22 3.06 -11.03
C ILE A 284 7.91 2.23 -12.11
N GLU A 285 7.42 2.25 -13.35
CA GLU A 285 8.02 1.47 -14.42
C GLU A 285 9.46 1.90 -14.71
N ILE A 286 9.72 3.20 -14.79
CA ILE A 286 11.07 3.75 -14.96
C ILE A 286 11.97 3.29 -13.82
N ILE A 287 11.52 3.46 -12.57
CA ILE A 287 12.25 3.06 -11.36
C ILE A 287 12.62 1.57 -11.39
N ARG A 288 11.65 0.71 -11.74
CA ARG A 288 11.85 -0.74 -11.89
C ARG A 288 12.91 -1.07 -12.93
N ARG A 289 12.91 -0.37 -14.08
CA ARG A 289 13.90 -0.59 -15.15
C ARG A 289 15.30 -0.17 -14.71
N ILE A 290 15.44 0.98 -14.06
CA ILE A 290 16.74 1.50 -13.58
C ILE A 290 17.24 0.84 -12.29
N LYS A 291 16.46 -0.10 -11.71
CA LYS A 291 16.78 -0.90 -10.51
C LYS A 291 16.99 -0.10 -9.23
N GLU A 292 16.32 1.03 -9.10
CA GLU A 292 16.36 1.84 -7.87
C GLU A 292 15.07 1.63 -7.06
N GLY A 293 14.92 0.49 -6.38
CA GLY A 293 13.72 0.24 -5.57
C GLY A 293 13.66 1.05 -4.28
N ASP A 294 12.51 0.97 -3.59
CA ASP A 294 12.33 1.46 -2.20
C ASP A 294 12.49 2.97 -2.03
N GLN A 295 11.93 3.73 -2.98
CA GLN A 295 11.95 5.18 -2.98
C GLN A 295 10.61 5.77 -3.46
N VAL A 296 10.39 7.04 -3.14
CA VAL A 296 9.34 7.86 -3.74
C VAL A 296 9.93 8.64 -4.91
N THR A 297 9.27 8.58 -6.07
CA THR A 297 9.71 9.38 -7.22
C THR A 297 8.53 10.04 -7.94
N PRO A 298 8.50 11.38 -7.98
CA PRO A 298 7.63 12.14 -8.88
C PRO A 298 8.02 11.92 -10.34
N LEU A 299 7.04 11.82 -11.24
CA LEU A 299 7.36 11.78 -12.67
C LEU A 299 8.09 13.04 -13.15
N SER A 300 7.87 14.20 -12.51
CA SER A 300 8.55 15.46 -12.81
C SER A 300 10.09 15.35 -12.71
N GLN A 301 10.60 14.44 -11.88
CA GLN A 301 12.03 14.15 -11.75
C GLN A 301 12.56 13.18 -12.82
N LEU A 302 11.67 12.54 -13.59
CA LEU A 302 11.99 11.48 -14.54
C LEU A 302 11.62 11.83 -16.00
N GLN A 303 11.34 13.11 -16.31
CA GLN A 303 10.75 13.50 -17.60
C GLN A 303 11.50 13.04 -18.87
N PRO A 304 12.85 13.04 -18.95
CA PRO A 304 13.52 12.46 -20.11
C PRO A 304 13.24 10.95 -20.22
N TYR A 305 13.24 10.24 -19.09
CA TYR A 305 13.05 8.80 -19.04
C TYR A 305 11.67 8.36 -19.53
N SER A 306 10.61 9.17 -19.34
CA SER A 306 9.28 8.80 -19.82
C SER A 306 9.20 8.72 -21.35
N ILE A 307 9.89 9.64 -22.06
CA ILE A 307 9.97 9.60 -23.52
C ILE A 307 10.83 8.41 -23.94
N LEU A 308 12.00 8.25 -23.30
CA LEU A 308 12.92 7.18 -23.64
C LEU A 308 12.31 5.79 -23.40
N LEU A 309 11.53 5.60 -22.35
CA LEU A 309 10.87 4.33 -22.05
C LEU A 309 9.94 3.89 -23.20
N SER A 310 9.23 4.84 -23.83
CA SER A 310 8.33 4.54 -24.95
C SER A 310 9.05 4.00 -26.21
N ILE A 311 10.35 4.27 -26.34
CA ILE A 311 11.17 3.84 -27.48
C ILE A 311 12.23 2.80 -27.10
N ALA A 312 12.51 2.60 -25.81
CA ALA A 312 13.66 1.84 -25.33
C ALA A 312 13.70 0.40 -25.87
N ASP A 313 12.55 -0.26 -25.95
CA ASP A 313 12.42 -1.64 -26.40
C ASP A 313 12.28 -1.78 -27.93
N GLY A 314 12.29 -0.66 -28.68
CA GLY A 314 12.27 -0.65 -30.14
C GLY A 314 13.59 -1.12 -30.77
N GLU A 315 13.51 -1.68 -31.98
CA GLU A 315 14.69 -2.18 -32.72
C GLU A 315 15.73 -1.08 -32.98
N GLU A 316 15.28 0.13 -33.33
CA GLU A 316 16.15 1.29 -33.56
C GLU A 316 16.93 1.67 -32.29
N ALA A 317 16.28 1.69 -31.13
CA ALA A 317 16.93 1.98 -29.85
C ALA A 317 17.95 0.89 -29.48
N ARG A 318 17.62 -0.38 -29.71
CA ARG A 318 18.57 -1.50 -29.51
C ARG A 318 19.78 -1.39 -30.43
N ASN A 319 19.57 -1.12 -31.72
CA ASN A 319 20.64 -0.94 -32.69
C ASN A 319 21.52 0.27 -32.33
N TYR A 320 20.91 1.36 -31.88
CA TYR A 320 21.61 2.54 -31.39
C TYR A 320 22.51 2.21 -30.20
N VAL A 321 21.97 1.54 -29.18
CA VAL A 321 22.73 1.09 -27.99
C VAL A 321 23.87 0.16 -28.37
N VAL A 322 23.61 -0.87 -29.18
CA VAL A 322 24.63 -1.84 -29.61
C VAL A 322 25.73 -1.17 -30.43
N SER A 323 25.39 -0.24 -31.32
CA SER A 323 26.37 0.46 -32.15
C SER A 323 27.33 1.33 -31.34
N LEU A 324 26.84 2.00 -30.29
CA LEU A 324 27.64 2.93 -29.47
C LEU A 324 28.31 2.26 -28.28
N LEU A 325 27.63 1.35 -27.58
CA LEU A 325 28.13 0.76 -26.33
C LEU A 325 28.64 -0.68 -26.49
N GLY A 326 28.24 -1.38 -27.56
CA GLY A 326 28.64 -2.76 -27.83
C GLY A 326 30.15 -3.02 -27.81
N PRO A 327 31.01 -2.14 -28.40
CA PRO A 327 32.47 -2.31 -28.31
C PRO A 327 33.00 -2.29 -26.87
N LEU A 328 32.43 -1.46 -26.00
CA LEU A 328 32.80 -1.40 -24.58
C LEU A 328 32.30 -2.61 -23.82
N GLU A 329 31.07 -3.04 -24.06
CA GLU A 329 30.50 -4.25 -23.44
C GLU A 329 31.28 -5.51 -23.81
N ALA A 330 31.72 -5.62 -25.07
CA ALA A 330 32.57 -6.72 -25.53
C ALA A 330 33.96 -6.69 -24.86
N ALA A 331 34.56 -5.51 -24.73
CA ALA A 331 35.86 -5.34 -24.07
C ALA A 331 35.79 -5.66 -22.57
N ASP A 332 34.74 -5.22 -21.88
CA ASP A 332 34.52 -5.44 -20.45
C ASP A 332 34.31 -6.93 -20.12
N LYS A 333 33.61 -7.67 -21.00
CA LYS A 333 33.49 -9.14 -20.89
C LYS A 333 34.86 -9.86 -20.96
N GLN A 334 35.80 -9.31 -21.73
CA GLN A 334 37.14 -9.90 -21.89
C GLN A 334 38.14 -9.45 -20.81
N ARG A 335 37.95 -8.28 -20.19
CA ARG A 335 38.90 -7.66 -19.26
C ARG A 335 38.19 -7.07 -18.03
N ARG A 336 37.89 -7.89 -17.01
CA ARG A 336 37.51 -7.48 -15.63
C ARG A 336 36.52 -6.29 -15.45
N GLY A 337 35.78 -5.82 -16.47
CA GLY A 337 34.50 -5.10 -16.35
C GLY A 337 34.48 -3.62 -15.92
N ASP A 338 35.42 -2.77 -16.35
CA ASP A 338 35.57 -1.42 -15.78
C ASP A 338 35.36 -0.23 -16.75
N LEU A 339 35.26 -0.44 -18.07
CA LEU A 339 35.23 0.66 -19.04
C LEU A 339 33.85 1.30 -19.16
N LEU A 340 32.78 0.49 -19.21
CA LEU A 340 31.41 1.01 -19.31
C LEU A 340 31.02 1.78 -18.04
N SER A 341 31.37 1.25 -16.86
CA SER A 341 31.15 1.93 -15.58
C SER A 341 31.98 3.22 -15.46
N THR A 342 33.20 3.23 -15.97
CA THR A 342 34.03 4.45 -16.07
C THR A 342 33.39 5.49 -16.98
N LEU A 343 32.88 5.09 -18.15
CA LEU A 343 32.20 6.01 -19.07
C LEU A 343 30.94 6.61 -18.42
N GLN A 344 30.12 5.78 -17.79
CA GLN A 344 28.91 6.22 -17.10
C GLN A 344 29.24 7.29 -16.05
N LEU A 345 30.19 7.01 -15.15
CA LEU A 345 30.56 7.95 -14.08
C LEU A 345 31.26 9.22 -14.60
N PHE A 346 31.94 9.12 -15.76
CA PHE A 346 32.51 10.28 -16.45
C PHE A 346 31.44 11.22 -16.96
N LEU A 347 30.41 10.69 -17.62
CA LEU A 347 29.31 11.48 -18.17
C LEU A 347 28.41 12.06 -17.06
N GLU A 348 28.12 11.29 -16.00
CA GLU A 348 27.43 11.77 -14.78
C GLU A 348 28.21 12.85 -14.02
N SER A 349 29.49 13.03 -14.32
CA SER A 349 30.34 14.08 -13.77
C SER A 349 30.57 15.22 -14.77
N ASP A 350 29.70 15.36 -15.77
CA ASP A 350 29.77 16.36 -16.86
C ASP A 350 31.08 16.33 -17.66
N GLY A 351 31.78 15.19 -17.68
CA GLY A 351 33.10 15.02 -18.27
C GLY A 351 34.26 15.52 -17.39
N ASN A 352 34.03 15.77 -16.10
CA ASN A 352 35.06 16.23 -15.18
C ASN A 352 35.95 15.08 -14.68
N VAL A 353 37.13 14.95 -15.30
CA VAL A 353 38.14 13.93 -14.95
C VAL A 353 38.50 13.93 -13.46
N LYS A 354 38.57 15.08 -12.79
CA LYS A 354 38.94 15.13 -11.36
C LYS A 354 37.83 14.54 -10.50
N LEU A 355 36.59 14.94 -10.74
CA LEU A 355 35.41 14.47 -10.01
C LEU A 355 35.19 12.97 -10.27
N THR A 356 35.32 12.52 -11.52
CA THR A 356 35.19 11.10 -11.88
C THR A 356 36.25 10.23 -11.21
N ALA A 357 37.51 10.69 -11.17
CA ALA A 357 38.60 9.93 -10.52
C ALA A 357 38.34 9.76 -9.02
N GLN A 358 37.81 10.80 -8.37
CA GLN A 358 37.40 10.75 -6.97
C GLN A 358 36.26 9.75 -6.74
N LYS A 359 35.18 9.83 -7.54
CA LYS A 359 34.04 8.91 -7.43
C LYS A 359 34.42 7.44 -7.72
N LEU A 360 35.38 7.19 -8.61
CA LEU A 360 35.91 5.84 -8.89
C LEU A 360 36.97 5.37 -7.88
N PHE A 361 37.43 6.23 -6.97
CA PHE A 361 38.57 5.96 -6.07
C PHE A 361 39.86 5.54 -6.81
N VAL A 362 40.14 6.16 -7.96
CA VAL A 362 41.36 5.89 -8.75
C VAL A 362 42.21 7.14 -8.95
N HIS A 363 43.50 6.95 -9.22
CA HIS A 363 44.38 8.06 -9.58
C HIS A 363 43.98 8.67 -10.95
N ARG A 364 44.15 9.99 -11.12
CA ARG A 364 43.80 10.72 -12.35
C ARG A 364 44.46 10.13 -13.61
N ASN A 365 45.69 9.63 -13.48
CA ASN A 365 46.41 9.00 -14.60
C ASN A 365 45.76 7.68 -15.03
N THR A 366 45.30 6.87 -14.09
CA THR A 366 44.58 5.62 -14.36
C THR A 366 43.27 5.91 -15.06
N LEU A 367 42.52 6.92 -14.60
CA LEU A 367 41.29 7.34 -15.27
C LEU A 367 41.58 7.82 -16.71
N ARG A 368 42.58 8.68 -16.91
CA ARG A 368 42.98 9.13 -18.26
C ARG A 368 43.31 7.98 -19.18
N TYR A 369 44.02 6.97 -18.68
CA TYR A 369 44.28 5.75 -19.46
C TYR A 369 42.98 5.04 -19.85
N ARG A 370 42.05 4.84 -18.92
CA ARG A 370 40.74 4.22 -19.19
C ARG A 370 39.92 5.02 -20.21
N LEU A 371 39.85 6.35 -20.07
CA LEU A 371 39.16 7.23 -21.02
C LEU A 371 39.78 7.14 -22.42
N HIS A 372 41.12 7.10 -22.52
CA HIS A 372 41.79 6.93 -23.80
C HIS A 372 41.52 5.56 -24.44
N GLN A 373 41.42 4.49 -23.63
CA GLN A 373 40.99 3.18 -24.14
C GLN A 373 39.54 3.21 -24.63
N ILE A 374 38.65 3.90 -23.93
CA ILE A 374 37.26 4.11 -24.34
C ILE A 374 37.21 4.83 -25.69
N GLU A 375 37.91 5.95 -25.85
CA GLU A 375 37.99 6.68 -27.12
C GLU A 375 38.52 5.81 -28.26
N LYS A 376 39.53 4.98 -27.99
CA LYS A 376 40.11 4.06 -28.99
C LYS A 376 39.12 2.98 -29.43
N LEU A 377 38.36 2.41 -28.50
CA LEU A 377 37.35 1.37 -28.80
C LEU A 377 36.14 1.96 -29.53
N LEU A 378 35.76 3.18 -29.19
CA LEU A 378 34.62 3.88 -29.78
C LEU A 378 34.96 4.61 -31.09
N GLY A 379 36.25 4.82 -31.39
CA GLY A 379 36.69 5.52 -32.59
C GLY A 379 36.44 7.04 -32.58
N HIS A 380 36.08 7.61 -31.43
CA HIS A 380 35.69 9.02 -31.28
C HIS A 380 36.19 9.61 -29.96
N THR A 381 36.48 10.91 -29.98
CA THR A 381 36.90 11.64 -28.77
C THR A 381 35.72 11.96 -27.85
N LEU A 382 35.95 11.89 -26.54
CA LEU A 382 34.99 12.27 -25.51
C LEU A 382 34.93 13.79 -25.26
N ASP A 383 35.78 14.59 -25.89
CA ASP A 383 35.71 16.06 -25.78
C ASP A 383 34.48 16.62 -26.53
N SER A 384 33.97 15.90 -27.53
CA SER A 384 32.77 16.30 -28.29
C SER A 384 31.51 16.25 -27.43
N SER A 385 30.89 17.41 -27.22
CA SER A 385 29.62 17.52 -26.50
C SER A 385 28.50 16.72 -27.19
N ALA A 386 28.42 16.77 -28.52
CA ALA A 386 27.43 16.02 -29.29
C ALA A 386 27.63 14.50 -29.14
N TYR A 387 28.89 14.04 -29.12
CA TYR A 387 29.18 12.62 -28.95
C TYR A 387 28.90 12.14 -27.52
N ARG A 388 29.26 12.95 -26.51
CA ARG A 388 28.89 12.69 -25.11
C ARG A 388 27.38 12.60 -24.93
N PHE A 389 26.61 13.46 -25.58
CA PHE A 389 25.14 13.37 -25.57
C PHE A 389 24.65 12.04 -26.16
N SER A 390 25.19 11.62 -27.32
CA SER A 390 24.85 10.33 -27.92
C SER A 390 25.15 9.14 -27.00
N LEU A 391 26.31 9.16 -26.33
CA LEU A 391 26.67 8.13 -25.35
C LEU A 391 25.76 8.16 -24.12
N GLN A 392 25.40 9.34 -23.62
CA GLN A 392 24.47 9.49 -22.49
C GLN A 392 23.10 8.93 -22.83
N LEU A 393 22.59 9.25 -24.03
CA LEU A 393 21.32 8.73 -24.53
C LEU A 393 21.35 7.20 -24.65
N ALA A 394 22.45 6.64 -25.19
CA ALA A 394 22.63 5.20 -25.28
C ALA A 394 22.64 4.54 -23.89
N LEU A 395 23.29 5.15 -22.89
CA LEU A 395 23.28 4.64 -21.51
C LEU A 395 21.88 4.66 -20.89
N TYR A 396 21.10 5.74 -21.10
CA TYR A 396 19.73 5.81 -20.61
C TYR A 396 18.82 4.77 -21.27
N LEU A 397 18.88 4.63 -22.60
CA LEU A 397 18.10 3.61 -23.32
C LEU A 397 18.48 2.20 -22.87
N ARG A 398 19.78 1.92 -22.71
CA ARG A 398 20.28 0.64 -22.21
C ARG A 398 19.73 0.30 -20.82
N ASN A 399 19.68 1.28 -19.92
CA ASN A 399 19.18 1.07 -18.56
C ASN A 399 17.65 0.89 -18.54
N LEU A 400 16.94 1.40 -19.54
CA LEU A 400 15.49 1.25 -19.68
C LEU A 400 15.06 -0.02 -20.44
N GLN A 401 15.95 -0.68 -21.18
CA GLN A 401 15.63 -1.88 -21.96
C GLN A 401 15.25 -3.08 -21.09
N SER A 402 14.26 -3.86 -21.55
CA SER A 402 13.81 -5.08 -20.88
C SER A 402 14.92 -6.12 -21.00
N ARG A 403 15.41 -6.63 -19.87
CA ARG A 403 16.46 -7.65 -19.85
C ARG A 403 15.96 -9.03 -20.23
#